data_AF-A0A952NZC1-F1
#
_entry.id   AF-A0A952NZC1-F1
#
_cell.length_a   1.000
_cell.length_b   1.000
_cell.length_c   1.000
_cell.angle_alpha   90.00
_cell.angle_beta   90.00
_cell.angle_gamma   90.00
#
_symmetry.space_group_name_H-M   'P 1'
#
loop_
_entity.id
_entity.type
_entity.pdbx_description
1 polymer ?
#
loop_
_entity_poly.entity_id
_entity_poly.type
_entity_poly.pdbx_seq_one_letter_code
_entity_poly.pdbx_strand_id
1 'polypeptide(L)'
;MKSIITALILLSTSFASAATPEMLQNICETGVRAHPTKPGFWHIYRPSLVESSGVLYATQSLPPASAGSYAVVKVDAQAPGLVTEVLRFENSIRDLEVAEGQLWVLFADRLLGYDLITFEKTADVATGPAPTVANDEAQALVVLGGMLVIAHGEKGAVFYFPSTKQMLAGSDLGLQQTNGHRSKVIDVARVDDKQVAFAVEGVTVANNPPFPFNGVLLWDLQNNERAVANYDRKGSGVLSNAVLQVRGDQVLINNWGILHQTSLSGVRAAQPVLVNWTPVYFEVNGQRRPGELLGDLLAEDNQILACAQTNYPDPVSGQVIRKAVVYQGRY
;
A
#
# COMPACT_ATOMS: atom_id res chain seq x y z
N MET A 1 -11.90 1.91 -53.91
CA MET A 1 -11.05 2.13 -52.72
C MET A 1 -11.87 1.77 -51.48
N LYS A 2 -11.65 0.58 -50.91
CA LYS A 2 -12.26 0.15 -49.65
C LYS A 2 -11.15 0.13 -48.61
N SER A 3 -11.21 1.06 -47.65
CA SER A 3 -10.27 1.10 -46.52
C SER A 3 -10.60 -0.03 -45.55
N ILE A 4 -9.61 -0.89 -45.34
CA ILE A 4 -9.60 -1.89 -44.27
C ILE A 4 -9.16 -1.15 -43.01
N ILE A 5 -10.09 -0.96 -42.06
CA ILE A 5 -9.75 -0.54 -40.70
C ILE A 5 -9.36 -1.83 -39.97
N THR A 6 -8.05 -2.05 -39.85
CA THR A 6 -7.51 -3.08 -38.97
C THR A 6 -7.70 -2.61 -37.54
N ALA A 7 -8.71 -3.14 -36.86
CA ALA A 7 -8.85 -3.00 -35.42
C ALA A 7 -7.68 -3.73 -34.76
N LEU A 8 -6.70 -2.96 -34.26
CA LEU A 8 -5.66 -3.47 -33.40
C LEU A 8 -6.31 -3.78 -32.04
N ILE A 9 -6.70 -5.05 -31.86
CA ILE A 9 -7.12 -5.57 -30.56
C ILE A 9 -5.87 -5.55 -29.69
N LEU A 10 -5.75 -4.52 -28.84
CA LEU A 10 -4.84 -4.53 -27.70
C LEU A 10 -5.31 -5.65 -26.77
N LEU A 11 -4.71 -6.83 -26.95
CA LEU A 11 -4.74 -7.90 -25.96
C LEU A 11 -4.17 -7.32 -24.67
N SER A 12 -5.05 -7.07 -23.70
CA SER A 12 -4.65 -6.82 -22.32
C SER A 12 -3.92 -8.06 -21.82
N THR A 13 -2.60 -8.07 -21.91
CA THR A 13 -1.78 -9.06 -21.21
C THR A 13 -1.99 -8.81 -19.73
N SER A 14 -2.82 -9.63 -19.09
CA SER A 14 -2.76 -9.81 -17.64
C SER A 14 -1.36 -10.32 -17.36
N PHE A 15 -0.47 -9.43 -16.92
CA PHE A 15 0.82 -9.85 -16.40
C PHE A 15 0.50 -10.61 -15.12
N ALA A 16 0.62 -11.93 -15.18
CA ALA A 16 0.70 -12.72 -13.98
C ALA A 16 1.87 -12.17 -13.17
N SER A 17 1.62 -11.77 -11.93
CA SER A 17 2.62 -11.50 -10.92
C SER A 17 3.65 -12.62 -10.89
N ALA A 18 4.88 -12.29 -11.20
CA ALA A 18 6.00 -13.20 -11.12
C ALA A 18 6.56 -13.32 -9.69
N ALA A 19 5.98 -12.60 -8.72
CA ALA A 19 6.44 -12.62 -7.35
C ALA A 19 6.25 -14.00 -6.72
N THR A 20 7.33 -14.57 -6.19
CA THR A 20 7.30 -15.85 -5.48
C THR A 20 7.55 -15.65 -3.98
N PRO A 21 7.17 -16.62 -3.12
CA PRO A 21 7.50 -16.58 -1.69
C PRO A 21 9.00 -16.40 -1.43
N GLU A 22 9.85 -17.01 -2.25
CA GLU A 22 11.31 -16.91 -2.13
C GLU A 22 11.81 -15.49 -2.35
N MET A 23 11.22 -14.75 -3.29
CA MET A 23 11.56 -13.34 -3.53
C MET A 23 11.23 -12.48 -2.30
N LEU A 24 10.12 -12.76 -1.63
CA LEU A 24 9.69 -12.03 -0.43
C LEU A 24 10.50 -12.41 0.81
N GLN A 25 11.07 -13.62 0.87
CA GLN A 25 11.66 -14.14 2.11
C GLN A 25 12.72 -13.21 2.71
N ASN A 26 13.70 -12.81 1.90
CA ASN A 26 14.75 -11.88 2.34
C ASN A 26 14.22 -10.46 2.59
N ILE A 27 13.13 -10.08 1.93
CA ILE A 27 12.48 -8.79 2.18
C ILE A 27 11.85 -8.79 3.58
N CYS A 28 11.07 -9.83 3.87
CA CYS A 28 10.32 -9.93 5.11
C CYS A 28 11.23 -10.10 6.33
N GLU A 29 12.37 -10.80 6.22
CA GLU A 29 13.32 -10.97 7.33
C GLU A 29 13.76 -9.64 7.99
N THR A 30 13.74 -8.54 7.24
CA THR A 30 14.08 -7.21 7.76
C THR A 30 12.92 -6.47 8.41
N GLY A 31 11.69 -6.96 8.27
CA GLY A 31 10.46 -6.32 8.73
C GLY A 31 10.29 -6.28 10.24
N VAL A 32 10.98 -7.14 11.00
CA VAL A 32 10.94 -7.14 12.47
C VAL A 32 12.35 -7.27 13.03
N ARG A 33 12.78 -6.29 13.82
CA ARG A 33 14.10 -6.27 14.46
C ARG A 33 14.02 -5.86 15.91
N ALA A 34 14.85 -6.46 16.76
CA ALA A 34 14.97 -6.03 18.15
C ALA A 34 15.48 -4.58 18.22
N HIS A 35 14.97 -3.79 19.16
CA HIS A 35 15.47 -2.44 19.40
C HIS A 35 16.90 -2.51 19.94
N PRO A 36 17.87 -1.80 19.33
CA PRO A 36 19.30 -2.00 19.62
C PRO A 36 19.67 -1.70 21.07
N THR A 37 18.94 -0.79 21.72
CA THR A 37 19.23 -0.32 23.09
C THR A 37 18.10 -0.53 24.10
N LYS A 38 16.96 -1.10 23.70
CA LYS A 38 15.78 -1.26 24.59
C LYS A 38 15.31 -2.72 24.56
N PRO A 39 15.81 -3.57 25.47
CA PRO A 39 15.40 -4.97 25.56
C PRO A 39 13.88 -5.10 25.65
N GLY A 40 13.30 -6.02 24.89
CA GLY A 40 11.85 -6.24 24.82
C GLY A 40 11.09 -5.31 23.86
N PHE A 41 11.73 -4.28 23.31
CA PHE A 41 11.14 -3.44 22.26
C PHE A 41 11.60 -3.90 20.88
N TRP A 42 10.75 -3.69 19.88
CA TRP A 42 10.96 -4.14 18.51
C TRP A 42 10.67 -3.01 17.53
N HIS A 43 11.49 -2.88 16.49
CA HIS A 43 11.17 -2.10 15.31
C HIS A 43 10.37 -2.98 14.36
N ILE A 44 9.18 -2.51 14.00
CA ILE A 44 8.34 -3.14 12.98
C ILE A 44 8.37 -2.21 11.78
N TYR A 45 8.84 -2.74 10.66
CA TYR A 45 8.84 -2.07 9.38
C TYR A 45 7.76 -2.70 8.48
N ARG A 46 6.98 -1.85 7.82
CA ARG A 46 5.89 -2.24 6.93
C ARG A 46 6.37 -1.98 5.50
N PRO A 47 6.81 -3.01 4.76
CA PRO A 47 7.31 -2.82 3.41
C PRO A 47 6.17 -2.44 2.47
N SER A 48 6.44 -1.52 1.55
CA SER A 48 5.66 -1.30 0.34
C SER A 48 6.27 -2.16 -0.78
N LEU A 49 5.43 -2.71 -1.65
CA LEU A 49 5.80 -3.72 -2.64
C LEU A 49 5.22 -3.36 -4.01
N VAL A 50 6.07 -3.32 -5.03
CA VAL A 50 5.62 -3.22 -6.43
C VAL A 50 6.42 -4.17 -7.31
N GLU A 51 5.72 -4.82 -8.24
CA GLU A 51 6.35 -5.67 -9.24
C GLU A 51 6.34 -4.98 -10.60
N SER A 52 7.45 -5.10 -11.32
CA SER A 52 7.51 -4.74 -12.73
C SER A 52 8.42 -5.70 -13.49
N SER A 53 7.88 -6.30 -14.56
CA SER A 53 8.65 -7.11 -15.52
C SER A 53 9.50 -8.23 -14.88
N GLY A 54 8.96 -8.94 -13.87
CA GLY A 54 9.69 -10.00 -13.18
C GLY A 54 10.68 -9.53 -12.11
N VAL A 55 10.67 -8.23 -11.79
CA VAL A 55 11.45 -7.66 -10.68
C VAL A 55 10.51 -7.16 -9.61
N LEU A 56 10.72 -7.62 -8.38
CA LEU A 56 10.03 -7.09 -7.20
C LEU A 56 10.88 -6.00 -6.57
N TYR A 57 10.30 -4.81 -6.45
CA TYR A 57 10.87 -3.71 -5.68
C TYR A 57 10.15 -3.64 -4.33
N ALA A 58 10.94 -3.40 -3.28
CA ALA A 58 10.40 -3.29 -1.94
C ALA A 58 11.10 -2.21 -1.15
N THR A 59 10.35 -1.55 -0.28
CA THR A 59 10.95 -0.71 0.74
C THR A 59 11.50 -1.56 1.88
N GLN A 60 12.59 -1.12 2.52
CA GLN A 60 13.16 -1.76 3.69
C GLN A 60 13.68 -0.73 4.69
N SER A 61 13.65 -1.10 5.97
CA SER A 61 14.51 -0.48 6.97
C SER A 61 15.80 -1.28 7.06
N LEU A 62 16.94 -0.64 6.80
CA LEU A 62 18.27 -1.23 6.94
C LEU A 62 18.99 -0.61 8.14
N PRO A 63 20.06 -1.24 8.66
CA PRO A 63 20.89 -0.61 9.68
C PRO A 63 21.31 0.80 9.24
N PRO A 64 21.33 1.78 10.16
CA PRO A 64 21.67 3.16 9.83
C PRO A 64 23.05 3.28 9.18
N ALA A 65 23.13 4.01 8.07
CA ALA A 65 24.36 4.43 7.40
C ALA A 65 24.34 5.95 7.21
N SER A 66 25.42 6.54 6.67
CA SER A 66 25.50 7.99 6.42
C SER A 66 24.40 8.49 5.48
N ALA A 67 23.94 7.67 4.54
CA ALA A 67 22.83 7.99 3.63
C ALA A 67 21.43 7.70 4.22
N GLY A 68 21.35 7.23 5.47
CA GLY A 68 20.10 6.93 6.17
C GLY A 68 19.81 5.45 6.38
N SER A 69 18.58 5.15 6.82
CA SER A 69 18.12 3.80 7.19
C SER A 69 16.97 3.27 6.34
N TYR A 70 16.43 4.06 5.41
CA TYR A 70 15.32 3.66 4.56
C TYR A 70 15.86 3.37 3.16
N ALA A 71 15.58 2.19 2.64
CA ALA A 71 16.12 1.75 1.37
C ALA A 71 15.01 1.26 0.44
N VAL A 72 15.28 1.34 -0.85
CA VAL A 72 14.59 0.53 -1.85
C VAL A 72 15.54 -0.59 -2.25
N VAL A 73 15.02 -1.82 -2.23
CA VAL A 73 15.71 -3.00 -2.72
C VAL A 73 14.98 -3.59 -3.90
N LYS A 74 15.68 -4.37 -4.71
CA LYS A 74 15.09 -5.19 -5.76
C LYS A 74 15.46 -6.66 -5.63
N VAL A 75 14.56 -7.52 -6.09
CA VAL A 75 14.76 -8.97 -6.23
C VAL A 75 14.30 -9.39 -7.61
N ASP A 76 15.16 -10.07 -8.36
CA ASP A 76 14.87 -10.57 -9.71
C ASP A 76 14.28 -11.98 -9.61
N ALA A 77 13.21 -12.29 -10.37
CA ALA A 77 12.61 -13.62 -10.40
C ALA A 77 13.59 -14.71 -10.88
N GLN A 78 14.63 -14.36 -11.66
CA GLN A 78 15.70 -15.26 -12.07
C GLN A 78 16.74 -15.51 -10.96
N ALA A 79 16.77 -14.68 -9.92
CA ALA A 79 17.67 -14.78 -8.79
C ALA A 79 16.94 -14.45 -7.46
N PRO A 80 15.89 -15.20 -7.08
CA PRO A 80 14.97 -14.84 -6.00
C PRO A 80 15.62 -14.76 -4.61
N GLY A 81 16.79 -15.39 -4.44
CA GLY A 81 17.57 -15.33 -3.20
C GLY A 81 18.51 -14.12 -3.08
N LEU A 82 18.62 -13.27 -4.11
CA LEU A 82 19.54 -12.12 -4.12
C LEU A 82 18.77 -10.80 -3.99
N VAL A 83 18.91 -10.16 -2.82
CA VAL A 83 18.42 -8.79 -2.59
C VAL A 83 19.49 -7.79 -2.94
N THR A 84 19.17 -6.85 -3.82
CA THR A 84 20.07 -5.77 -4.21
C THR A 84 19.51 -4.43 -3.73
N GLU A 85 20.26 -3.71 -2.90
CA GLU A 85 19.94 -2.31 -2.58
C GLU A 85 20.15 -1.43 -3.80
N VAL A 86 19.15 -0.61 -4.14
CA VAL A 86 19.21 0.30 -5.30
C VAL A 86 19.19 1.77 -4.90
N LEU A 87 18.51 2.11 -3.80
CA LEU A 87 18.39 3.49 -3.31
C LEU A 87 18.39 3.49 -1.78
N ARG A 88 18.90 4.58 -1.18
CA ARG A 88 18.91 4.79 0.27
C ARG A 88 18.64 6.24 0.64
N PHE A 89 17.89 6.43 1.73
CA PHE A 89 17.34 7.70 2.17
C PHE A 89 17.36 7.85 3.70
N GLU A 90 17.50 9.10 4.13
CA GLU A 90 17.37 9.52 5.54
C GLU A 90 15.91 9.53 6.01
N ASN A 91 14.99 9.91 5.12
CA ASN A 91 13.57 10.03 5.43
C ASN A 91 12.82 8.73 5.13
N SER A 92 11.73 8.49 5.87
CA SER A 92 10.89 7.31 5.65
C SER A 92 10.22 7.37 4.28
N ILE A 93 10.42 6.32 3.51
CA ILE A 93 9.62 6.07 2.31
C ILE A 93 8.20 5.71 2.77
N ARG A 94 7.21 6.32 2.14
CA ARG A 94 5.78 6.07 2.37
C ARG A 94 5.31 4.94 1.49
N ASP A 95 5.64 5.02 0.20
CA ASP A 95 5.19 4.07 -0.81
C ASP A 95 6.08 4.16 -2.07
N LEU A 96 5.95 3.21 -2.98
CA LEU A 96 6.66 3.19 -4.25
C LEU A 96 5.81 2.63 -5.39
N GLU A 97 6.11 3.07 -6.62
CA GLU A 97 5.40 2.62 -7.82
C GLU A 97 6.35 2.56 -9.02
N VAL A 98 6.02 1.75 -10.02
CA VAL A 98 6.79 1.69 -11.28
C VAL A 98 5.91 2.10 -12.46
N ALA A 99 6.32 3.14 -13.17
CA ALA A 99 5.62 3.62 -14.36
C ALA A 99 6.59 4.24 -15.36
N GLU A 100 6.34 4.01 -16.66
CA GLU A 100 7.05 4.69 -17.76
C GLU A 100 8.58 4.53 -17.68
N GLY A 101 9.07 3.37 -17.24
CA GLY A 101 10.51 3.11 -17.07
C GLY A 101 11.14 3.83 -15.88
N GLN A 102 10.33 4.32 -14.95
CA GLN A 102 10.78 4.99 -13.74
C GLN A 102 10.29 4.29 -12.48
N LEU A 103 11.14 4.28 -11.46
CA LEU A 103 10.77 3.98 -10.08
C LEU A 103 10.41 5.30 -9.38
N TRP A 104 9.16 5.39 -8.94
CA TRP A 104 8.63 6.49 -8.16
C TRP A 104 8.70 6.15 -6.68
N VAL A 105 9.28 7.05 -5.89
CA VAL A 105 9.45 6.88 -4.45
C VAL A 105 8.76 8.05 -3.75
N LEU A 106 7.75 7.74 -2.94
CA LEU A 106 6.95 8.71 -2.23
C LEU A 106 7.47 8.91 -0.80
N PHE A 107 7.56 10.17 -0.40
CA PHE A 107 7.82 10.63 0.96
C PHE A 107 6.62 11.45 1.45
N ALA A 108 6.66 11.90 2.71
CA ALA A 108 5.56 12.65 3.34
C ALA A 108 5.12 13.92 2.57
N ASP A 109 6.01 14.55 1.81
CA ASP A 109 5.78 15.82 1.12
C ASP A 109 6.42 15.91 -0.28
N ARG A 110 7.06 14.82 -0.73
CA ARG A 110 7.82 14.79 -1.99
C ARG A 110 7.66 13.47 -2.71
N LEU A 111 7.72 13.56 -4.02
CA LEU A 111 7.77 12.45 -4.95
C LEU A 111 9.09 12.54 -5.71
N LEU A 112 9.89 11.48 -5.64
CA LEU A 112 11.13 11.36 -6.38
C LEU A 112 10.96 10.33 -7.49
N GLY A 113 11.49 10.64 -8.68
CA GLY A 113 11.55 9.71 -9.81
C GLY A 113 12.98 9.29 -10.09
N TYR A 114 13.18 8.01 -10.38
CA TYR A 114 14.48 7.42 -10.69
C TYR A 114 14.37 6.59 -11.96
N ASP A 115 15.37 6.67 -12.83
CA ASP A 115 15.47 5.76 -13.98
C ASP A 115 15.56 4.30 -13.49
N LEU A 116 14.75 3.40 -14.04
CA LEU A 116 14.64 2.03 -13.53
C LEU A 116 15.88 1.17 -13.82
N ILE A 117 16.76 1.62 -14.74
CA ILE A 117 17.99 0.93 -15.14
C ILE A 117 19.19 1.49 -14.40
N THR A 118 19.39 2.81 -14.45
CA THR A 118 20.57 3.48 -13.89
C THR A 118 20.40 3.88 -12.43
N PHE A 119 19.14 3.96 -11.94
CA PHE A 119 18.78 4.53 -10.64
C PHE A 119 19.26 5.98 -10.44
N GLU A 120 19.52 6.71 -11.53
CA GLU A 120 19.78 8.14 -11.47
C GLU A 120 18.47 8.90 -11.23
N LYS A 121 18.52 9.94 -10.38
CA LYS A 121 17.34 10.74 -10.05
C LYS A 121 16.91 11.57 -11.27
N THR A 122 15.70 11.35 -11.76
CA THR A 122 15.12 12.03 -12.92
C THR A 122 14.10 13.11 -12.53
N ALA A 123 13.49 12.99 -11.35
CA ALA A 123 12.48 13.91 -10.86
C ALA A 123 12.58 14.13 -9.35
N ASP A 124 12.19 15.33 -8.91
CA ASP A 124 12.15 15.73 -7.52
C ASP A 124 11.08 16.80 -7.34
N VAL A 125 9.87 16.37 -6.94
CA VAL A 125 8.67 17.19 -7.01
C VAL A 125 7.99 17.23 -5.64
N ALA A 126 7.62 18.41 -5.17
CA ALA A 126 6.80 18.54 -3.96
C ALA A 126 5.37 18.09 -4.25
N THR A 127 4.79 17.23 -3.39
CA THR A 127 3.39 16.77 -3.50
C THR A 127 2.40 17.79 -2.94
N GLY A 128 2.91 18.82 -2.27
CA GLY A 128 2.18 19.97 -1.77
C GLY A 128 3.06 20.82 -0.86
N PRO A 129 2.48 21.79 -0.14
CA PRO A 129 3.19 22.47 0.94
C PRO A 129 3.66 21.46 2.00
N ALA A 130 4.83 21.72 2.58
CA ALA A 130 5.37 20.92 3.67
C ALA A 130 4.31 20.74 4.77
N PRO A 131 4.00 19.50 5.18
CA PRO A 131 2.95 19.21 6.15
C PRO A 131 3.32 19.81 7.50
N THR A 132 2.37 20.51 8.12
CA THR A 132 2.53 21.05 9.48
C THR A 132 2.04 20.07 10.54
N VAL A 133 1.22 19.09 10.14
CA VAL A 133 0.71 18.00 10.95
C VAL A 133 0.79 16.67 10.19
N ALA A 134 1.01 15.57 10.92
CA ALA A 134 1.19 14.25 10.33
C ALA A 134 -0.01 13.76 9.49
N ASN A 135 -1.21 14.29 9.77
CA ASN A 135 -2.41 13.95 9.02
C ASN A 135 -2.46 14.56 7.61
N ASP A 136 -1.62 15.55 7.31
CA ASP A 136 -1.55 16.19 6.00
C ASP A 136 -0.51 15.55 5.09
N GLU A 137 0.22 14.53 5.55
CA GLU A 137 1.30 13.89 4.81
C GLU A 137 0.77 12.99 3.69
N ALA A 138 1.54 12.85 2.62
CA ALA A 138 1.32 11.82 1.61
C ALA A 138 1.53 10.42 2.21
N GLN A 139 0.67 9.48 1.81
CA GLN A 139 0.58 8.16 2.43
C GLN A 139 0.84 7.02 1.43
N ALA A 140 0.28 7.12 0.23
CA ALA A 140 0.37 6.10 -0.81
C ALA A 140 0.24 6.70 -2.21
N LEU A 141 0.66 5.97 -3.23
CA LEU A 141 0.43 6.33 -4.63
C LEU A 141 0.06 5.13 -5.48
N VAL A 142 -0.64 5.38 -6.58
CA VAL A 142 -0.89 4.37 -7.61
C VAL A 142 -0.79 4.97 -9.01
N VAL A 143 -0.41 4.15 -9.98
CA VAL A 143 -0.39 4.52 -11.40
C VAL A 143 -1.77 4.32 -12.03
N LEU A 144 -2.28 5.35 -12.72
CA LEU A 144 -3.53 5.26 -13.48
C LEU A 144 -3.41 6.08 -14.78
N GLY A 145 -3.58 5.46 -15.94
CA GLY A 145 -3.71 6.21 -17.21
C GLY A 145 -2.56 7.18 -17.52
N GLY A 146 -1.32 6.87 -17.13
CA GLY A 146 -0.15 7.75 -17.35
C GLY A 146 -0.02 8.90 -16.35
N MET A 147 -0.76 8.86 -15.24
CA MET A 147 -0.57 9.74 -14.09
C MET A 147 -0.36 8.92 -12.81
N LEU A 148 0.24 9.56 -11.82
CA LEU A 148 0.30 9.05 -10.45
C LEU A 148 -0.79 9.73 -9.64
N VAL A 149 -1.63 8.93 -9.00
CA VAL A 149 -2.65 9.37 -8.05
C VAL A 149 -2.07 9.18 -6.66
N ILE A 150 -1.99 10.26 -5.87
CA ILE A 150 -1.34 10.26 -4.56
C ILE A 150 -2.39 10.49 -3.48
N ALA A 151 -2.49 9.56 -2.53
CA ALA A 151 -3.24 9.73 -1.29
C ALA A 151 -2.49 10.69 -0.36
N HIS A 152 -3.09 11.84 -0.05
CA HIS A 152 -2.45 12.96 0.66
C HIS A 152 -3.16 13.33 1.98
N GLY A 153 -3.54 12.33 2.78
CA GLY A 153 -4.04 12.58 4.13
C GLY A 153 -5.33 13.41 4.14
N GLU A 154 -5.43 14.41 5.02
CA GLU A 154 -6.58 15.34 5.09
C GLU A 154 -6.70 16.23 3.82
N LYS A 155 -5.67 16.33 2.97
CA LYS A 155 -5.74 17.07 1.68
C LYS A 155 -6.49 16.31 0.59
N GLY A 156 -6.76 15.02 0.79
CA GLY A 156 -7.42 14.15 -0.18
C GLY A 156 -6.48 13.56 -1.21
N ALA A 157 -6.78 13.70 -2.50
CA ALA A 157 -6.01 13.07 -3.58
C ALA A 157 -5.33 14.12 -4.46
N VAL A 158 -4.02 13.98 -4.72
CA VAL A 158 -3.22 14.85 -5.59
C VAL A 158 -2.76 14.07 -6.83
N PHE A 159 -2.57 14.74 -7.96
CA PHE A 159 -2.20 14.08 -9.22
C PHE A 159 -0.89 14.60 -9.77
N TYR A 160 -0.01 13.68 -10.20
CA TYR A 160 1.21 14.02 -10.91
C TYR A 160 1.22 13.41 -12.30
N PHE A 161 1.58 14.19 -13.31
CA PHE A 161 1.69 13.76 -14.70
C PHE A 161 3.17 13.72 -15.10
N PRO A 162 3.81 12.54 -15.17
CA PRO A 162 5.20 12.41 -15.58
C PRO A 162 5.51 13.06 -16.93
N SER A 163 4.62 12.93 -17.91
CA SER A 163 4.77 13.45 -19.27
C SER A 163 4.88 14.97 -19.35
N THR A 164 4.12 15.69 -18.51
CA THR A 164 4.13 17.16 -18.46
C THR A 164 4.94 17.72 -17.29
N LYS A 165 5.38 16.85 -16.37
CA LYS A 165 6.03 17.20 -15.09
C LYS A 165 5.18 18.16 -14.24
N GLN A 166 3.86 18.00 -14.29
CA GLN A 166 2.93 18.87 -13.56
C GLN A 166 2.28 18.13 -12.39
N MET A 167 2.28 18.81 -11.24
CA MET A 167 1.45 18.45 -10.09
C MET A 167 0.15 19.26 -10.19
N LEU A 168 -0.99 18.57 -10.29
CA LEU A 168 -2.29 19.23 -10.26
C LEU A 168 -2.82 19.28 -8.83
N ALA A 169 -3.36 20.43 -8.45
CA ALA A 169 -4.06 20.59 -7.19
C ALA A 169 -5.17 19.53 -7.10
N GLY A 170 -5.16 18.83 -5.98
CA GLY A 170 -5.98 17.67 -5.73
C GLY A 170 -7.47 17.94 -5.50
N SER A 171 -8.19 16.89 -5.13
CA SER A 171 -9.52 17.00 -4.55
C SER A 171 -9.51 16.60 -3.07
N ASP A 172 -10.20 17.38 -2.24
CA ASP A 172 -10.43 17.08 -0.81
C ASP A 172 -11.18 15.75 -0.59
N LEU A 173 -11.83 15.19 -1.62
CA LEU A 173 -12.66 13.98 -1.51
C LEU A 173 -13.86 14.08 -0.54
N GLY A 174 -14.15 15.26 0.02
CA GLY A 174 -15.21 15.44 1.03
C GLY A 174 -14.78 14.97 2.42
N LEU A 175 -13.47 15.01 2.70
CA LEU A 175 -12.88 14.61 3.98
C LEU A 175 -13.12 15.66 5.07
N GLN A 176 -13.34 16.91 4.68
CA GLN A 176 -13.78 17.98 5.57
C GLN A 176 -15.29 18.11 5.52
N GLN A 177 -15.96 17.56 6.52
CA GLN A 177 -17.42 17.52 6.58
C GLN A 177 -17.99 18.83 7.16
N THR A 178 -19.20 19.19 6.74
CA THR A 178 -19.87 20.44 7.15
C THR A 178 -20.15 20.55 8.66
N ASN A 179 -20.14 19.42 9.37
CA ASN A 179 -20.27 19.34 10.83
C ASN A 179 -18.93 19.50 11.58
N GLY A 180 -17.84 19.79 10.88
CA GLY A 180 -16.49 19.94 11.44
C GLY A 180 -15.75 18.62 11.68
N HIS A 181 -16.33 17.48 11.31
CA HIS A 181 -15.61 16.21 11.33
C HIS A 181 -14.63 16.13 10.17
N ARG A 182 -13.48 15.52 10.47
CA ARG A 182 -12.37 15.39 9.55
C ARG A 182 -11.99 13.92 9.41
N SER A 183 -11.58 13.59 8.20
CA SER A 183 -11.05 12.29 7.81
C SER A 183 -9.77 12.49 7.01
N LYS A 184 -8.99 11.43 6.83
CA LYS A 184 -7.77 11.45 6.03
C LYS A 184 -7.71 10.23 5.13
N VAL A 185 -7.22 10.41 3.92
CA VAL A 185 -6.95 9.29 3.00
C VAL A 185 -5.61 8.69 3.39
N ILE A 186 -5.61 7.40 3.66
CA ILE A 186 -4.45 6.66 4.13
C ILE A 186 -3.86 5.71 3.10
N ASP A 187 -4.62 5.40 2.05
CA ASP A 187 -4.15 4.56 0.95
C ASP A 187 -4.97 4.75 -0.32
N VAL A 188 -4.41 4.35 -1.48
CA VAL A 188 -5.05 4.39 -2.80
C VAL A 188 -4.71 3.15 -3.61
N ALA A 189 -5.71 2.51 -4.22
CA ALA A 189 -5.54 1.38 -5.10
C ALA A 189 -6.22 1.62 -6.45
N ARG A 190 -5.59 1.16 -7.53
CA ARG A 190 -6.18 1.13 -8.86
C ARG A 190 -7.26 0.05 -8.93
N VAL A 191 -8.41 0.42 -9.48
CA VAL A 191 -9.53 -0.51 -9.73
C VAL A 191 -9.53 -0.97 -11.18
N ASP A 192 -9.43 -0.02 -12.11
CA ASP A 192 -9.32 -0.25 -13.56
C ASP A 192 -8.54 0.89 -14.22
N ASP A 193 -8.74 1.20 -15.50
CA ASP A 193 -8.03 2.28 -16.20
C ASP A 193 -8.52 3.69 -15.85
N LYS A 194 -9.64 3.81 -15.13
CA LYS A 194 -10.37 5.06 -14.88
C LYS A 194 -10.80 5.23 -13.43
N GLN A 195 -10.82 4.15 -12.67
CA GLN A 195 -11.30 4.12 -11.29
C GLN A 195 -10.17 3.85 -10.31
N VAL A 196 -10.24 4.55 -9.18
CA VAL A 196 -9.39 4.33 -8.01
C VAL A 196 -10.25 4.18 -6.75
N ALA A 197 -9.80 3.33 -5.84
CA ALA A 197 -10.36 3.18 -4.50
C ALA A 197 -9.42 3.79 -3.47
N PHE A 198 -9.98 4.51 -2.50
CA PHE A 198 -9.24 5.15 -1.41
C PHE A 198 -9.67 4.55 -0.08
N ALA A 199 -8.69 4.25 0.78
CA ALA A 199 -8.94 3.96 2.19
C ALA A 199 -8.98 5.28 2.96
N VAL A 200 -10.03 5.47 3.76
CA VAL A 200 -10.23 6.71 4.52
C VAL A 200 -10.39 6.41 6.01
N GLU A 201 -9.53 7.03 6.81
CA GLU A 201 -9.55 6.98 8.28
C GLU A 201 -10.23 8.22 8.85
N GLY A 202 -11.05 8.05 9.90
CA GLY A 202 -11.65 9.18 10.59
C GLY A 202 -10.66 9.79 11.58
N VAL A 203 -10.39 11.09 11.47
CA VAL A 203 -9.45 11.80 12.35
C VAL A 203 -10.15 12.31 13.61
N THR A 204 -11.36 12.85 13.46
CA THR A 204 -12.09 13.43 14.59
C THR A 204 -12.68 12.33 15.48
N VAL A 205 -12.26 12.26 16.75
CA VAL A 205 -12.87 11.35 17.72
C VAL A 205 -14.26 11.86 18.11
N ALA A 206 -15.30 11.17 17.64
CA ALA A 206 -16.69 11.46 17.98
C ALA A 206 -17.30 10.28 18.74
N ASN A 207 -17.83 10.55 19.94
CA ASN A 207 -18.48 9.55 20.79
C ASN A 207 -19.96 9.33 20.45
N ASN A 208 -20.58 10.27 19.72
CA ASN A 208 -21.97 10.21 19.27
C ASN A 208 -22.06 10.58 17.79
N PRO A 209 -23.09 10.08 17.06
CA PRO A 209 -23.36 10.49 15.69
C PRO A 209 -23.61 12.02 15.56
N PRO A 210 -23.32 12.62 14.39
CA PRO A 210 -22.69 12.01 13.22
C PRO A 210 -21.23 11.60 13.51
N PHE A 211 -20.66 10.68 12.73
CA PHE A 211 -19.26 10.28 12.88
C PHE A 211 -18.43 10.83 11.71
N PRO A 212 -17.09 10.96 11.85
CA PRO A 212 -16.23 11.19 10.70
C PRO A 212 -16.38 10.06 9.67
N PHE A 213 -16.20 10.35 8.40
CA PHE A 213 -16.17 9.31 7.37
C PHE A 213 -15.02 8.34 7.64
N ASN A 214 -15.32 7.04 7.66
CA ASN A 214 -14.34 5.98 7.83
C ASN A 214 -14.75 4.80 6.95
N GLY A 215 -13.93 4.44 5.97
CA GLY A 215 -14.25 3.36 5.04
C GLY A 215 -13.60 3.52 3.68
N VAL A 216 -14.29 3.07 2.64
CA VAL A 216 -13.76 3.03 1.27
C VAL A 216 -14.48 4.03 0.39
N LEU A 217 -13.73 4.83 -0.36
CA LEU A 217 -14.25 5.76 -1.36
C LEU A 217 -13.78 5.30 -2.74
N LEU A 218 -14.72 5.05 -3.65
CA LEU A 218 -14.45 4.79 -5.05
C LEU A 218 -14.63 6.08 -5.86
N TRP A 219 -13.66 6.43 -6.70
CA TRP A 219 -13.73 7.58 -7.59
C TRP A 219 -13.51 7.17 -9.04
N ASP A 220 -14.52 7.39 -9.88
CA ASP A 220 -14.38 7.38 -11.33
C ASP A 220 -13.86 8.74 -11.79
N LEU A 221 -12.60 8.76 -12.23
CA LEU A 221 -11.91 9.98 -12.63
C LEU A 221 -12.35 10.47 -14.01
N GLN A 222 -12.93 9.60 -14.84
CA GLN A 222 -13.45 10.00 -16.15
C GLN A 222 -14.77 10.76 -16.01
N ASN A 223 -15.70 10.23 -15.23
CA ASN A 223 -17.04 10.80 -15.05
C ASN A 223 -17.13 11.75 -13.85
N ASN A 224 -16.07 11.81 -13.03
CA ASN A 224 -16.02 12.53 -11.77
C ASN A 224 -17.12 12.09 -10.78
N GLU A 225 -17.45 10.79 -10.78
CA GLU A 225 -18.46 10.20 -9.90
C GLU A 225 -17.82 9.51 -8.71
N ARG A 226 -18.44 9.62 -7.54
CA ARG A 226 -17.92 9.06 -6.29
C ARG A 226 -18.96 8.18 -5.62
N ALA A 227 -18.52 7.03 -5.15
CA ALA A 227 -19.28 6.17 -4.24
C ALA A 227 -18.53 6.06 -2.92
N VAL A 228 -19.24 6.18 -1.81
CA VAL A 228 -18.67 6.10 -0.46
C VAL A 228 -19.35 4.98 0.32
N ALA A 229 -18.55 4.16 0.97
CA ALA A 229 -19.01 3.05 1.79
C ALA A 229 -18.37 3.15 3.17
N ASN A 230 -19.19 3.43 4.19
CA ASN A 230 -18.71 3.50 5.57
C ASN A 230 -18.43 2.10 6.10
N TYR A 231 -17.36 1.93 6.88
CA TYR A 231 -17.17 0.74 7.68
C TYR A 231 -18.33 0.57 8.67
N ASP A 232 -18.85 -0.65 8.77
CA ASP A 232 -19.76 -0.97 9.86
C ASP A 232 -18.98 -0.97 11.18
N ARG A 233 -19.17 0.09 11.97
CA ARG A 233 -18.47 0.26 13.26
C ARG A 233 -18.75 -0.88 14.24
N LYS A 234 -19.91 -1.54 14.14
CA LYS A 234 -20.30 -2.59 15.08
C LYS A 234 -19.71 -3.95 14.71
N GLY A 235 -19.74 -4.32 13.43
CA GLY A 235 -19.27 -5.62 12.93
C GLY A 235 -17.84 -5.63 12.40
N SER A 236 -17.40 -4.53 11.79
CA SER A 236 -16.11 -4.41 11.08
C SER A 236 -15.09 -3.53 11.81
N GLY A 237 -15.52 -2.79 12.84
CA GLY A 237 -14.68 -1.86 13.60
C GLY A 237 -14.37 -0.58 12.81
N VAL A 238 -13.12 -0.14 12.84
CA VAL A 238 -12.67 1.06 12.10
C VAL A 238 -11.51 0.73 11.18
N LEU A 239 -11.45 1.42 10.05
CA LEU A 239 -10.32 1.42 9.15
C LEU A 239 -9.23 2.36 9.69
N SER A 240 -8.01 1.86 9.85
CA SER A 240 -6.84 2.63 10.31
C SER A 240 -5.57 1.99 9.77
N ASN A 241 -4.55 2.79 9.41
CA ASN A 241 -3.28 2.30 8.84
C ASN A 241 -3.45 1.11 7.88
N ALA A 242 -4.39 1.24 6.95
CA ALA A 242 -4.84 0.16 6.09
C ALA A 242 -4.24 0.30 4.70
N VAL A 243 -3.92 -0.84 4.09
CA VAL A 243 -3.50 -0.93 2.68
C VAL A 243 -4.55 -1.71 1.91
N LEU A 244 -4.91 -1.21 0.73
CA LEU A 244 -5.90 -1.74 -0.19
C LEU A 244 -5.21 -2.46 -1.34
N GLN A 245 -5.84 -3.53 -1.77
CA GLN A 245 -5.60 -4.10 -3.08
C GLN A 245 -6.90 -4.54 -3.72
N VAL A 246 -7.07 -4.22 -4.99
CA VAL A 246 -8.29 -4.52 -5.74
C VAL A 246 -8.00 -5.59 -6.79
N ARG A 247 -8.85 -6.63 -6.83
CA ARG A 247 -8.77 -7.73 -7.81
C ARG A 247 -10.17 -8.12 -8.26
N GLY A 248 -10.50 -7.79 -9.51
CA GLY A 248 -11.86 -7.96 -10.02
C GLY A 248 -12.86 -7.18 -9.16
N ASP A 249 -13.87 -7.87 -8.61
CA ASP A 249 -14.82 -7.27 -7.68
C ASP A 249 -14.34 -7.29 -6.21
N GLN A 250 -13.26 -7.99 -5.88
CA GLN A 250 -12.78 -8.09 -4.49
C GLN A 250 -11.90 -6.90 -4.11
N VAL A 251 -12.15 -6.39 -2.90
CA VAL A 251 -11.29 -5.40 -2.22
C VAL A 251 -10.67 -6.09 -1.01
N LEU A 252 -9.37 -6.30 -1.07
CA LEU A 252 -8.54 -6.83 0.00
C LEU A 252 -7.99 -5.66 0.80
N ILE A 253 -8.08 -5.74 2.12
CA ILE A 253 -7.71 -4.64 3.00
C ILE A 253 -6.84 -5.23 4.12
N ASN A 254 -5.55 -4.90 4.13
CA ASN A 254 -4.72 -5.16 5.30
C ASN A 254 -4.96 -4.03 6.32
N ASN A 255 -5.83 -4.25 7.30
CA ASN A 255 -6.18 -3.28 8.33
C ASN A 255 -5.44 -3.62 9.64
N TRP A 256 -4.37 -2.89 9.97
CA TRP A 256 -3.54 -3.14 11.16
C TRP A 256 -2.98 -4.58 11.26
N GLY A 257 -2.73 -5.23 10.13
CA GLY A 257 -2.21 -6.60 10.08
C GLY A 257 -3.28 -7.69 10.01
N ILE A 258 -4.56 -7.32 9.96
CA ILE A 258 -5.65 -8.28 9.77
C ILE A 258 -6.20 -8.13 8.35
N LEU A 259 -6.32 -9.26 7.65
CA LEU A 259 -6.88 -9.29 6.31
C LEU A 259 -8.40 -9.20 6.38
N HIS A 260 -8.92 -8.09 5.88
CA HIS A 260 -10.33 -7.82 5.67
C HIS A 260 -10.64 -7.97 4.19
N GLN A 261 -11.84 -8.45 3.88
CA GLN A 261 -12.34 -8.57 2.51
C GLN A 261 -13.71 -7.94 2.37
N THR A 262 -13.91 -7.21 1.27
CA THR A 262 -15.22 -6.69 0.84
C THR A 262 -15.32 -6.69 -0.68
N SER A 263 -16.40 -6.13 -1.25
CA SER A 263 -16.64 -6.08 -2.69
C SER A 263 -16.80 -4.66 -3.23
N LEU A 264 -16.30 -4.40 -4.44
CA LEU A 264 -16.53 -3.14 -5.14
C LEU A 264 -18.01 -2.95 -5.45
N SER A 265 -18.73 -4.01 -5.79
CA SER A 265 -20.18 -3.97 -5.99
C SER A 265 -20.92 -3.43 -4.75
N GLY A 266 -20.55 -3.87 -3.55
CA GLY A 266 -21.06 -3.33 -2.29
C GLY A 266 -20.70 -1.85 -2.09
N VAL A 267 -19.44 -1.48 -2.39
CA VAL A 267 -18.98 -0.08 -2.30
C VAL A 267 -19.75 0.84 -3.26
N ARG A 268 -19.95 0.41 -4.52
CA ARG A 268 -20.72 1.14 -5.54
C ARG A 268 -22.18 1.33 -5.13
N ALA A 269 -22.75 0.35 -4.44
CA ALA A 269 -24.09 0.44 -3.88
C ALA A 269 -24.18 1.27 -2.58
N ALA A 270 -23.06 1.89 -2.15
CA ALA A 270 -22.93 2.65 -0.91
C ALA A 270 -23.38 1.86 0.35
N GLN A 271 -23.22 0.54 0.31
CA GLN A 271 -23.54 -0.32 1.44
C GLN A 271 -22.46 -0.19 2.52
N PRO A 272 -22.80 -0.33 3.82
CA PRO A 272 -21.78 -0.44 4.85
C PRO A 272 -20.79 -1.56 4.52
N VAL A 273 -19.49 -1.28 4.69
CA VAL A 273 -18.43 -2.26 4.49
C VAL A 273 -18.50 -3.27 5.63
N LEU A 274 -19.14 -4.40 5.34
CA LEU A 274 -19.10 -5.62 6.15
C LEU A 274 -17.87 -6.40 5.72
N VAL A 275 -16.92 -6.57 6.64
CA VAL A 275 -15.67 -7.27 6.36
C VAL A 275 -15.75 -8.72 6.80
N ASN A 276 -15.28 -9.61 5.94
CA ASN A 276 -14.90 -10.95 6.36
C ASN A 276 -13.46 -10.90 6.89
N TRP A 277 -13.27 -11.36 8.13
CA TRP A 277 -11.98 -11.42 8.78
C TRP A 277 -11.32 -12.74 8.42
N THR A 278 -10.22 -12.71 7.68
CA THR A 278 -9.40 -13.91 7.42
C THR A 278 -8.24 -13.90 8.41
N PRO A 279 -8.25 -14.74 9.45
CA PRO A 279 -7.19 -14.70 10.42
C PRO A 279 -5.91 -15.32 9.83
N VAL A 280 -4.80 -14.63 10.08
CA VAL A 280 -3.48 -14.99 9.59
C VAL A 280 -2.83 -15.93 10.60
N TYR A 281 -2.36 -17.09 10.13
CA TYR A 281 -1.73 -18.08 10.98
C TYR A 281 -0.47 -18.67 10.36
N PHE A 282 0.44 -19.09 11.23
CA PHE A 282 1.69 -19.73 10.89
C PHE A 282 1.90 -20.99 11.73
N GLU A 283 2.52 -22.01 11.13
CA GLU A 283 2.99 -23.17 11.89
C GLU A 283 4.38 -22.88 12.43
N VAL A 284 4.51 -22.81 13.76
CA VAL A 284 5.79 -22.60 14.45
C VAL A 284 5.96 -23.69 15.49
N ASN A 285 7.04 -24.47 15.38
CA ASN A 285 7.33 -25.60 16.27
C ASN A 285 6.15 -26.60 16.36
N GLY A 286 5.47 -26.86 15.24
CA GLY A 286 4.32 -27.76 15.15
C GLY A 286 3.04 -27.24 15.80
N GLN A 287 2.96 -25.94 16.07
CA GLN A 287 1.76 -25.29 16.61
C GLN A 287 1.32 -24.13 15.74
N ARG A 288 0.01 -24.04 15.51
CA ARG A 288 -0.63 -22.91 14.85
C ARG A 288 -0.57 -21.67 15.72
N ARG A 289 0.10 -20.63 15.23
CA ARG A 289 0.28 -19.33 15.90
C ARG A 289 -0.38 -18.21 15.10
N PRO A 290 -1.08 -17.27 15.75
CA PRO A 290 -1.61 -16.10 15.05
C PRO A 290 -0.46 -15.22 14.57
N GLY A 291 -0.69 -14.53 13.47
CA GLY A 291 0.21 -13.48 13.01
C GLY A 291 -0.54 -12.29 12.45
N GLU A 292 0.23 -11.32 11.99
CA GLU A 292 -0.24 -10.03 11.50
C GLU A 292 0.48 -9.72 10.19
N LEU A 293 -0.25 -9.34 9.14
CA LEU A 293 0.36 -8.86 7.89
C LEU A 293 1.12 -7.55 8.14
N LEU A 294 2.20 -7.35 7.39
CA LEU A 294 3.05 -6.17 7.47
C LEU A 294 3.05 -5.45 6.13
N GLY A 295 2.56 -4.21 6.12
CA GLY A 295 2.60 -3.36 4.93
C GLY A 295 1.74 -3.87 3.79
N ASP A 296 2.30 -3.87 2.59
CA ASP A 296 1.59 -4.22 1.37
C ASP A 296 1.37 -5.72 1.22
N LEU A 297 0.46 -6.05 0.30
CA LEU A 297 0.20 -7.40 -0.14
C LEU A 297 0.21 -7.47 -1.67
N LEU A 298 0.68 -8.60 -2.19
CA LEU A 298 0.58 -8.95 -3.60
C LEU A 298 -0.53 -9.99 -3.72
N ALA A 299 -1.52 -9.75 -4.56
CA ALA A 299 -2.62 -10.67 -4.78
C ALA A 299 -2.75 -11.05 -6.24
N GLU A 300 -2.87 -12.33 -6.51
CA GLU A 300 -3.12 -12.85 -7.86
C GLU A 300 -3.65 -14.28 -7.80
N ASP A 301 -4.50 -14.67 -8.76
CA ASP A 301 -4.97 -16.06 -8.92
C ASP A 301 -5.47 -16.68 -7.62
N ASN A 302 -6.25 -15.90 -6.85
CA ASN A 302 -6.80 -16.30 -5.56
C ASN A 302 -5.73 -16.60 -4.49
N GLN A 303 -4.51 -16.10 -4.65
CA GLN A 303 -3.40 -16.17 -3.70
C GLN A 303 -2.95 -14.79 -3.23
N ILE A 304 -2.64 -14.67 -1.93
CA ILE A 304 -1.95 -13.50 -1.36
C ILE A 304 -0.54 -13.90 -0.98
N LEU A 305 0.41 -13.05 -1.32
CA LEU A 305 1.77 -13.02 -0.81
C LEU A 305 2.00 -11.70 -0.06
N ALA A 306 2.51 -11.78 1.16
CA ALA A 306 2.80 -10.59 1.96
C ALA A 306 3.91 -10.87 2.96
N CYS A 307 4.52 -9.81 3.48
CA CYS A 307 5.28 -9.92 4.72
C CYS A 307 4.32 -9.98 5.91
N ALA A 308 4.72 -10.68 6.96
CA ALA A 308 3.94 -10.82 8.17
C ALA A 308 4.86 -10.95 9.39
N GLN A 309 4.30 -10.79 10.59
CA GLN A 309 4.93 -11.15 11.84
C GLN A 309 4.16 -12.23 12.57
N THR A 310 4.88 -13.10 13.27
CA THR A 310 4.33 -14.06 14.24
C THR A 310 5.10 -13.94 15.55
N ASN A 311 4.39 -14.16 16.65
CA ASN A 311 4.94 -14.08 17.99
C ASN A 311 4.77 -15.43 18.69
N TYR A 312 5.83 -15.94 19.32
CA TYR A 312 5.79 -17.20 20.04
C TYR A 312 6.79 -17.22 21.20
N PRO A 313 6.50 -17.95 22.29
CA PRO A 313 7.47 -18.11 23.37
C PRO A 313 8.62 -19.00 22.92
N ASP A 314 9.84 -18.59 23.21
CA ASP A 314 11.04 -19.42 23.14
C ASP A 314 10.88 -20.59 24.12
N PRO A 315 10.96 -21.86 23.66
CA PRO A 315 10.80 -23.02 24.52
C PRO A 315 11.89 -23.15 25.59
N VAL A 316 13.06 -22.52 25.42
CA VAL A 316 14.18 -22.59 26.36
C VAL A 316 14.16 -21.41 27.33
N SER A 317 14.06 -20.18 26.82
CA SER A 317 14.16 -18.97 27.65
C SER A 317 12.81 -18.44 28.16
N GLY A 318 11.70 -18.91 27.60
CA GLY A 318 10.35 -18.38 27.88
C GLY A 318 10.10 -16.97 27.34
N GLN A 319 11.08 -16.34 26.67
CA GLN A 319 10.94 -15.00 26.11
C GLN A 319 10.07 -15.03 24.85
N VAL A 320 9.31 -13.96 24.61
CA VAL A 320 8.54 -13.83 23.36
C VAL A 320 9.49 -13.49 22.22
N ILE A 321 9.60 -14.41 21.27
CA ILE A 321 10.25 -14.20 19.98
C ILE A 321 9.24 -13.55 19.06
N ARG A 322 9.62 -12.44 18.43
CA ARG A 322 8.92 -11.87 17.29
C ARG A 322 9.70 -12.20 16.02
N LYS A 323 9.03 -12.84 15.06
CA LYS A 323 9.66 -13.27 13.81
C LYS A 323 8.90 -12.71 12.63
N ALA A 324 9.62 -12.10 11.71
CA ALA A 324 9.08 -11.77 10.41
C ALA A 324 9.10 -13.01 9.50
N VAL A 325 8.02 -13.20 8.75
CA VAL A 325 7.77 -14.38 7.93
C VAL A 325 7.07 -13.97 6.64
N VAL A 326 7.15 -14.83 5.62
CA VAL A 326 6.32 -14.69 4.41
C VAL A 326 4.97 -15.33 4.71
N TYR A 327 3.90 -14.58 4.44
CA TYR A 327 2.55 -15.11 4.40
C TYR A 327 2.20 -15.52 2.97
N GLN A 328 1.74 -16.76 2.81
CA GLN A 328 1.08 -17.23 1.60
C GLN A 328 -0.31 -17.75 1.97
N GLY A 329 -1.35 -17.16 1.40
CA GLY A 329 -2.73 -17.47 1.72
C GLY A 329 -3.63 -17.48 0.49
N ARG A 330 -4.88 -17.91 0.67
CA ARG A 330 -5.94 -17.73 -0.32
C ARG A 330 -6.90 -16.65 0.14
N TYR A 331 -7.52 -15.97 -0.81
CA TYR A 331 -8.53 -14.95 -0.55
C TYR A 331 -9.85 -15.24 -1.25
#